data_AF-A0A7V9MAH5-F1
#
_entry.id   AF-A0A7V9MAH5-F1
#
_cell.length_a   1.000
_cell.length_b   1.000
_cell.length_c   1.000
_cell.angle_alpha   90.00
_cell.angle_beta   90.00
_cell.angle_gamma   90.00
#
_symmetry.space_group_name_H-M   'P 1'
#
loop_
_entity.id
_entity.type
_entity.pdbx_description
1 polymer ?
#
loop_
_entity_poly.entity_id
_entity_poly.type
_entity_poly.pdbx_seq_one_letter_code
_entity_poly.pdbx_strand_id
1 'polypeptide(L)'
;MPSLAAVTVAAAALLLGAESANGAMVMRLDRAGRPMAFDVRAQGVNVNWYAERLRGSIHGDEVSDVVVRIVAPRLVRRLCGGGASCYSSGRGEDLLTVPAGRSTQVAHYLLHEYAHHLELRRGRWRDWEPWMEQWWAARQINDLLAGGKVSFEYDLGWEHSISEIFAEDYVQLHMRSQYGIRWLRGPGPGIKAALRSDLRNR
;
A
#
# COMPACT_ATOMS: atom_id res chain seq x y z
N MET A 1 -25.83 31.99 61.34
CA MET A 1 -25.96 30.96 60.29
C MET A 1 -25.40 31.53 58.98
N PRO A 2 -24.24 31.07 58.50
CA PRO A 2 -23.91 31.20 57.08
C PRO A 2 -23.89 29.82 56.40
N SER A 3 -24.63 29.71 55.30
CA SER A 3 -24.60 28.56 54.40
C SER A 3 -23.25 28.47 53.68
N LEU A 4 -22.59 27.32 53.79
CA LEU A 4 -21.48 26.94 52.92
C LEU A 4 -22.06 26.37 51.62
N ALA A 5 -21.94 27.14 50.54
CA ALA A 5 -22.20 26.65 49.19
C ALA A 5 -21.02 25.77 48.75
N ALA A 6 -21.27 24.46 48.59
CA ALA A 6 -20.30 23.52 48.06
C ALA A 6 -20.16 23.72 46.54
N VAL A 7 -18.99 24.17 46.10
CA VAL A 7 -18.62 24.19 44.68
C VAL A 7 -18.21 22.76 44.29
N THR A 8 -19.01 22.11 43.46
CA THR A 8 -18.67 20.84 42.81
C THR A 8 -17.85 21.13 41.56
N VAL A 9 -16.56 20.80 41.58
CA VAL A 9 -15.69 20.83 40.39
C VAL A 9 -15.92 19.52 39.62
N ALA A 10 -16.63 19.60 38.50
CA ALA A 10 -16.75 18.50 37.56
C ALA A 10 -15.41 18.30 36.83
N ALA A 11 -14.66 17.25 37.21
CA ALA A 11 -13.49 16.82 36.47
C ALA A 11 -13.92 16.16 35.16
N ALA A 12 -13.89 16.92 34.06
CA ALA A 12 -14.00 16.38 32.72
C ALA A 12 -12.72 15.59 32.39
N ALA A 13 -12.75 14.27 32.55
CA ALA A 13 -11.68 13.40 32.09
C ALA A 13 -11.66 13.42 30.55
N LEU A 14 -10.76 14.21 29.98
CA LEU A 14 -10.39 14.12 28.57
C LEU A 14 -9.75 12.74 28.33
N LEU A 15 -10.55 11.81 27.80
CA LEU A 15 -10.07 10.55 27.25
C LEU A 15 -9.26 10.84 25.98
N LEU A 16 -8.03 11.33 26.15
CA LEU A 16 -7.01 11.25 25.12
C LEU A 16 -6.67 9.76 25.00
N GLY A 17 -7.23 9.11 23.99
CA GLY A 17 -7.01 7.69 23.71
C GLY A 17 -5.52 7.40 23.65
N ALA A 18 -5.02 6.68 24.65
CA ALA A 18 -3.67 6.16 24.65
C ALA A 18 -3.56 5.13 23.50
N GLU A 19 -2.75 5.45 22.50
CA GLU A 19 -2.37 4.52 21.43
C GLU A 19 -1.41 3.48 22.03
N SER A 20 -1.74 2.19 21.92
CA SER A 20 -0.84 1.14 22.42
C SER A 20 0.43 1.10 21.57
N ALA A 21 1.59 1.18 22.22
CA ALA A 21 2.89 0.99 21.56
C ALA A 21 3.03 -0.43 20.96
N ASN A 22 2.25 -1.39 21.48
CA ASN A 22 2.11 -2.73 20.93
C ASN A 22 0.84 -2.79 20.06
N GLY A 23 1.03 -2.97 18.75
CA GLY A 23 -0.08 -3.25 17.83
C GLY A 23 -0.66 -4.64 18.07
N ALA A 24 -1.94 -4.83 17.76
CA ALA A 24 -2.54 -6.15 17.75
C ALA A 24 -2.25 -6.83 16.40
N MET A 25 -1.54 -7.96 16.42
CA MET A 25 -1.38 -8.80 15.23
C MET A 25 -2.68 -9.54 14.96
N VAL A 26 -3.25 -9.30 13.79
CA VAL A 26 -4.50 -9.90 13.35
C VAL A 26 -4.24 -10.66 12.05
N MET A 27 -4.52 -11.96 12.06
CA MET A 27 -4.41 -12.81 10.87
C MET A 27 -5.73 -12.88 10.12
N ARG A 28 -5.66 -12.84 8.79
CA ARG A 28 -6.77 -13.21 7.90
C ARG A 28 -6.26 -14.18 6.86
N LEU A 29 -7.18 -14.88 6.22
CA LEU A 29 -6.88 -15.73 5.07
C LEU A 29 -7.34 -15.05 3.80
N ASP A 30 -6.59 -15.20 2.73
CA ASP A 30 -7.02 -14.80 1.39
C ASP A 30 -8.06 -15.82 0.83
N ARG A 31 -8.29 -15.85 -0.49
CA ARG A 31 -9.22 -16.82 -1.10
C ARG A 31 -8.64 -18.23 -1.25
N ALA A 32 -7.32 -18.37 -1.29
CA ALA A 32 -6.63 -19.65 -1.38
C ALA A 32 -6.27 -20.25 -0.01
N GLY A 33 -6.58 -19.55 1.08
CA GLY A 33 -6.26 -19.99 2.45
C GLY A 33 -4.88 -19.55 2.94
N ARG A 34 -4.20 -18.66 2.21
CA ARG A 34 -2.90 -18.09 2.56
C ARG A 34 -3.05 -17.05 3.66
N PRO A 35 -2.18 -17.06 4.68
CA PRO A 35 -2.24 -16.05 5.74
C PRO A 35 -1.88 -14.66 5.21
N MET A 36 -2.57 -13.66 5.75
CA MET A 36 -2.31 -12.23 5.60
C MET A 36 -2.19 -11.63 7.00
N ALA A 37 -1.06 -10.98 7.29
CA ALA A 37 -0.76 -10.43 8.61
C ALA A 37 -1.07 -8.93 8.66
N PHE A 38 -1.80 -8.50 9.69
CA PHE A 38 -2.12 -7.09 9.93
C PHE A 38 -1.64 -6.65 11.31
N ASP A 39 -0.72 -5.69 11.36
CA ASP A 39 -0.25 -5.02 12.58
C ASP A 39 -1.14 -3.80 12.85
N VAL A 40 -2.14 -3.95 13.72
CA VAL A 40 -3.16 -2.92 13.96
C VAL A 40 -2.74 -2.02 15.12
N ARG A 41 -2.43 -0.76 14.80
CA ARG A 41 -1.96 0.26 15.76
C ARG A 41 -2.90 1.47 15.87
N ALA A 42 -4.10 1.37 15.32
CA ALA A 42 -5.13 2.40 15.42
C ALA A 42 -6.44 1.80 15.96
N GLN A 43 -7.21 2.62 16.67
CA GLN A 43 -8.50 2.23 17.23
C GLN A 43 -9.57 2.11 16.14
N GLY A 44 -10.54 1.20 16.33
CA GLY A 44 -11.71 1.06 15.45
C GLY A 44 -11.42 0.55 14.03
N VAL A 45 -10.23 -0.02 13.80
CA VAL A 45 -9.85 -0.55 12.49
C VAL A 45 -10.68 -1.79 12.14
N ASN A 46 -11.33 -1.77 10.97
CA ASN A 46 -11.95 -2.95 10.38
C ASN A 46 -10.93 -3.68 9.51
N VAL A 47 -10.20 -4.65 10.08
CA VAL A 47 -9.19 -5.45 9.35
C VAL A 47 -9.79 -6.24 8.19
N ASN A 48 -11.05 -6.69 8.30
CA ASN A 48 -11.72 -7.40 7.20
C ASN A 48 -11.81 -6.55 5.94
N TRP A 49 -12.01 -5.24 6.08
CA TRP A 49 -12.06 -4.34 4.93
C TRP A 49 -10.72 -4.31 4.15
N TYR A 50 -9.56 -4.32 4.84
CA TYR A 50 -8.24 -4.37 4.19
C TYR A 50 -8.00 -5.74 3.56
N ALA A 51 -8.29 -6.81 4.30
CA ALA A 51 -8.19 -8.18 3.80
C ALA A 51 -9.07 -8.43 2.57
N GLU A 52 -10.27 -7.83 2.50
CA GLU A 52 -11.14 -7.90 1.33
C GLU A 52 -10.55 -7.20 0.10
N ARG A 53 -9.80 -6.11 0.28
CA ARG A 53 -9.09 -5.46 -0.84
C ARG A 53 -8.00 -6.37 -1.40
N LEU A 54 -7.19 -6.96 -0.53
CA LEU A 54 -6.16 -7.92 -0.96
C LEU A 54 -6.79 -9.17 -1.59
N ARG A 55 -7.82 -9.77 -0.98
CA ARG A 55 -8.60 -10.88 -1.58
C ARG A 55 -9.19 -10.56 -2.96
N GLY A 56 -9.46 -9.28 -3.22
CA GLY A 56 -9.98 -8.78 -4.49
C GLY A 56 -8.89 -8.49 -5.53
N SER A 57 -7.61 -8.48 -5.14
CA SER A 57 -6.49 -8.26 -6.03
C SER A 57 -5.81 -9.56 -6.45
N ILE A 58 -5.07 -9.53 -7.55
CA ILE A 58 -4.30 -10.67 -8.04
C ILE A 58 -2.99 -10.74 -7.25
N HIS A 59 -2.79 -11.86 -6.54
CA HIS A 59 -1.60 -12.14 -5.76
C HIS A 59 -1.38 -13.65 -5.58
N GLY A 60 -0.15 -14.00 -5.20
CA GLY A 60 0.42 -15.32 -4.99
C GLY A 60 0.74 -15.56 -3.52
N ASP A 61 1.64 -16.52 -3.29
CA ASP A 61 2.10 -16.91 -1.95
C ASP A 61 2.82 -15.76 -1.25
N GLU A 62 3.35 -14.80 -2.01
CA GLU A 62 4.05 -13.64 -1.46
C GLU A 62 3.17 -12.79 -0.53
N VAL A 63 1.83 -12.89 -0.61
CA VAL A 63 0.92 -12.19 0.31
C VAL A 63 1.16 -12.57 1.78
N SER A 64 1.73 -13.75 2.03
CA SER A 64 2.07 -14.25 3.36
C SER A 64 3.41 -13.73 3.89
N ASP A 65 4.23 -13.12 3.03
CA ASP A 65 5.56 -12.62 3.38
C ASP A 65 5.56 -11.16 3.83
N VAL A 66 4.38 -10.54 3.91
CA VAL A 66 4.23 -9.11 4.18
C VAL A 66 3.25 -8.81 5.30
N VAL A 67 3.63 -7.83 6.12
CA VAL A 67 2.79 -7.31 7.20
C VAL A 67 2.17 -5.98 6.77
N VAL A 68 0.85 -5.87 6.91
CA VAL A 68 0.13 -4.61 6.70
C VAL A 68 -0.03 -3.90 8.05
N ARG A 69 0.79 -2.89 8.29
CA ARG A 69 0.72 -2.03 9.47
C ARG A 69 -0.29 -0.90 9.25
N ILE A 70 -1.36 -0.94 10.04
CA ILE A 70 -2.46 0.03 9.98
C ILE A 70 -2.33 1.00 11.15
N VAL A 71 -2.04 2.26 10.86
CA VAL A 71 -1.76 3.31 11.87
C VAL A 71 -2.72 4.49 11.72
N ALA A 72 -2.82 5.35 12.74
CA ALA A 72 -3.61 6.56 12.63
C ALA A 72 -3.09 7.44 11.47
N PRO A 73 -3.95 8.10 10.66
CA PRO A 73 -3.52 8.89 9.50
C PRO A 73 -2.43 9.93 9.80
N ARG A 74 -2.51 10.56 10.99
CA ARG A 74 -1.51 11.54 11.47
C ARG A 74 -0.09 10.96 11.63
N LEU A 75 0.04 9.65 11.82
CA LEU A 75 1.31 8.98 12.05
C LEU A 75 1.98 8.52 10.76
N VAL A 76 1.23 8.35 9.68
CA VAL A 76 1.76 7.78 8.43
C VAL A 76 2.91 8.62 7.89
N ARG A 77 2.72 9.95 7.77
CA ARG A 77 3.78 10.85 7.29
C ARG A 77 5.07 10.75 8.08
N ARG A 78 4.99 10.54 9.41
CA ARG A 78 6.18 10.38 10.26
C ARG A 78 6.87 9.05 10.00
N LEU A 79 6.10 7.97 9.84
CA LEU A 79 6.63 6.63 9.62
C LEU A 79 7.15 6.41 8.19
N CYS A 80 6.58 7.13 7.23
CA CYS A 80 6.84 6.99 5.79
C CYS A 80 7.65 8.14 5.19
N GLY A 81 8.48 8.83 6.00
CA GLY A 81 9.39 9.86 5.48
C GLY A 81 8.70 11.03 4.76
N GLY A 82 7.44 11.32 5.12
CA GLY A 82 6.61 12.36 4.50
C GLY A 82 5.50 11.82 3.59
N GLY A 83 5.57 10.55 3.17
CA GLY A 83 4.58 9.87 2.33
C GLY A 83 3.23 9.63 3.00
N ALA A 84 2.20 9.39 2.18
CA ALA A 84 0.86 9.05 2.65
C ALA A 84 0.64 7.55 2.90
N SER A 85 1.60 6.74 2.47
CA SER A 85 1.85 5.33 2.75
C SER A 85 3.30 5.02 2.37
N CYS A 86 3.78 3.82 2.70
CA CYS A 86 5.09 3.35 2.26
C CYS A 86 5.20 1.83 2.39
N TYR A 87 5.95 1.25 1.46
CA TYR A 87 6.52 -0.08 1.53
C TYR A 87 7.97 0.00 2.02
N SER A 88 8.38 -0.97 2.83
CA SER A 88 9.78 -1.16 3.22
C SER A 88 10.11 -2.64 3.29
N SER A 89 11.28 -3.00 2.78
CA SER A 89 11.86 -4.33 2.88
C SER A 89 13.17 -4.28 3.66
N GLY A 90 13.43 -5.28 4.51
CA GLY A 90 14.60 -5.27 5.39
C GLY A 90 14.83 -6.62 6.10
N ARG A 91 15.84 -6.69 6.99
CA ARG A 91 16.29 -7.94 7.64
C ARG A 91 15.29 -8.57 8.64
N GLY A 92 14.06 -8.08 8.74
CA GLY A 92 13.08 -8.49 9.76
C GLY A 92 11.74 -8.92 9.21
N GLU A 93 11.11 -8.09 8.37
CA GLU A 93 9.83 -8.35 7.70
C GLU A 93 9.65 -7.36 6.55
N ASP A 94 8.89 -7.73 5.51
CA ASP A 94 8.37 -6.76 4.55
C ASP A 94 7.14 -6.09 5.16
N LEU A 95 7.05 -4.76 5.00
CA LEU A 95 6.08 -3.97 5.73
C LEU A 95 5.41 -2.94 4.83
N LEU A 96 4.08 -3.00 4.77
CA LEU A 96 3.22 -1.96 4.21
C LEU A 96 2.69 -1.10 5.35
N THR A 97 3.03 0.19 5.40
CA THR A 97 2.43 1.13 6.35
C THR A 97 1.35 1.95 5.67
N VAL A 98 0.10 1.81 6.14
CA VAL A 98 -1.08 2.47 5.56
C VAL A 98 -1.93 3.17 6.63
N PRO A 99 -2.65 4.25 6.26
CA PRO A 99 -3.57 4.93 7.18
C PRO A 99 -4.80 4.07 7.50
N ALA A 100 -5.22 4.11 8.75
CA ALA A 100 -6.52 3.61 9.19
C ALA A 100 -7.66 4.39 8.51
N GLY A 101 -8.70 3.68 8.10
CA GLY A 101 -9.84 4.23 7.34
C GLY A 101 -10.41 3.23 6.34
N ARG A 102 -11.45 3.65 5.60
CA ARG A 102 -12.15 2.82 4.61
C ARG A 102 -12.50 3.58 3.32
N SER A 103 -11.61 4.47 2.89
CA SER A 103 -11.84 5.29 1.69
C SER A 103 -11.20 4.67 0.45
N THR A 104 -11.61 5.14 -0.73
CA THR A 104 -10.95 4.84 -2.01
C THR A 104 -9.46 5.17 -1.97
N GLN A 105 -9.08 6.26 -1.31
CA GLN A 105 -7.68 6.66 -1.16
C GLN A 105 -6.88 5.67 -0.30
N VAL A 106 -7.45 5.19 0.81
CA VAL A 106 -6.80 4.16 1.64
C VAL A 106 -6.63 2.85 0.86
N ALA A 107 -7.64 2.47 0.06
CA ALA A 107 -7.56 1.28 -0.79
C ALA A 107 -6.49 1.45 -1.89
N HIS A 108 -6.38 2.65 -2.47
CA HIS A 108 -5.31 3.01 -3.42
C HIS A 108 -3.95 2.80 -2.76
N TYR A 109 -3.70 3.41 -1.60
CA TYR A 109 -2.43 3.25 -0.87
C TYR A 109 -2.11 1.79 -0.58
N LEU A 110 -3.07 1.03 -0.05
CA LEU A 110 -2.87 -0.40 0.22
C LEU A 110 -2.44 -1.18 -1.02
N LEU A 111 -3.13 -1.00 -2.16
CA LEU A 111 -2.81 -1.72 -3.38
C LEU A 111 -1.53 -1.23 -4.04
N HIS A 112 -1.25 0.07 -3.94
CA HIS A 112 -0.02 0.69 -4.45
C HIS A 112 1.20 0.11 -3.71
N GLU A 113 1.22 0.17 -2.37
CA GLU A 113 2.35 -0.39 -1.61
C GLU A 113 2.44 -1.93 -1.74
N TYR A 114 1.31 -2.61 -1.96
CA TYR A 114 1.33 -4.05 -2.23
C TYR A 114 1.95 -4.37 -3.59
N ALA A 115 1.83 -3.48 -4.57
CA ALA A 115 2.51 -3.65 -5.85
C ALA A 115 4.03 -3.58 -5.69
N HIS A 116 4.54 -2.68 -4.84
CA HIS A 116 5.98 -2.64 -4.52
C HIS A 116 6.46 -3.94 -3.87
N HIS A 117 5.61 -4.56 -3.03
CA HIS A 117 5.88 -5.91 -2.50
C HIS A 117 5.92 -6.98 -3.59
N LEU A 118 4.94 -6.97 -4.51
CA LEU A 118 4.96 -7.86 -5.67
C LEU A 118 6.23 -7.68 -6.50
N GLU A 119 6.68 -6.44 -6.66
CA GLU A 119 7.94 -6.09 -7.31
C GLU A 119 9.14 -6.78 -6.73
N LEU A 120 9.35 -6.61 -5.44
CA LEU A 120 10.51 -7.18 -4.80
C LEU A 120 10.46 -8.70 -4.74
N ARG A 121 9.28 -9.30 -4.58
CA ARG A 121 9.15 -10.76 -4.38
C ARG A 121 9.08 -11.58 -5.65
N ARG A 122 8.55 -11.02 -6.74
CA ARG A 122 8.40 -11.72 -8.03
C ARG A 122 9.45 -11.31 -9.04
N GLY A 123 10.05 -10.13 -8.87
CA GLY A 123 11.19 -9.67 -9.65
C GLY A 123 12.47 -9.83 -8.86
N ARG A 124 13.42 -10.60 -9.37
CA ARG A 124 14.80 -10.47 -8.92
C ARG A 124 15.25 -9.07 -9.29
N TRP A 125 15.25 -8.17 -8.32
CA TRP A 125 15.66 -6.75 -8.39
C TRP A 125 17.15 -6.54 -8.74
N ARG A 126 17.76 -7.42 -9.55
CA ARG A 126 19.22 -7.52 -9.69
C ARG A 126 19.74 -7.77 -11.09
N ASP A 127 18.92 -8.21 -12.03
CA ASP A 127 19.34 -8.41 -13.41
C ASP A 127 18.41 -7.57 -14.28
N TRP A 128 18.97 -6.79 -15.21
CA TRP A 128 18.36 -5.75 -16.04
C TRP A 128 17.24 -6.24 -17.00
N GLU A 129 16.61 -7.37 -16.68
CA GLU A 129 15.57 -8.02 -17.45
C GLU A 129 14.17 -7.56 -17.00
N PRO A 130 13.23 -7.38 -17.94
CA PRO A 130 11.83 -7.14 -17.61
C PRO A 130 11.26 -8.25 -16.73
N TRP A 131 10.84 -7.90 -15.51
CA TRP A 131 10.30 -8.86 -14.55
C TRP A 131 8.78 -9.07 -14.69
N MET A 132 8.12 -8.21 -15.46
CA MET A 132 6.73 -8.28 -15.92
C MET A 132 6.72 -8.10 -17.44
N GLU A 133 7.26 -9.08 -18.17
CA GLU A 133 7.63 -8.97 -19.59
C GLU A 133 6.48 -8.46 -20.49
N GLN A 134 5.28 -9.00 -20.33
CA GLN A 134 4.14 -8.59 -21.17
C GLN A 134 3.71 -7.16 -20.82
N TRP A 135 3.63 -6.81 -19.54
CA TRP A 135 3.32 -5.45 -19.11
C TRP A 135 4.39 -4.46 -19.57
N TRP A 136 5.67 -4.81 -19.41
CA TRP A 136 6.82 -4.01 -19.81
C TRP A 136 6.78 -3.68 -21.30
N ALA A 137 6.53 -4.70 -22.13
CA ALA A 137 6.35 -4.55 -23.57
C ALA A 137 5.11 -3.72 -23.91
N ALA A 138 3.96 -4.02 -23.29
CA ALA A 138 2.71 -3.30 -23.54
C ALA A 138 2.78 -1.81 -23.11
N ARG A 139 3.57 -1.52 -22.08
CA ARG A 139 3.82 -0.16 -21.57
C ARG A 139 4.95 0.55 -22.31
N GLN A 140 5.67 -0.16 -23.19
CA GLN A 140 6.81 0.37 -23.95
C GLN A 140 7.89 0.96 -23.04
N ILE A 141 8.20 0.27 -21.93
CA ILE A 141 9.17 0.79 -20.95
C ILE A 141 10.55 1.00 -21.58
N ASN A 142 10.97 0.16 -22.53
CA ASN A 142 12.23 0.35 -23.27
C ASN A 142 12.27 1.67 -24.04
N ASP A 143 11.18 2.04 -24.71
CA ASP A 143 11.11 3.29 -25.46
C ASP A 143 11.06 4.50 -24.53
N LEU A 144 10.37 4.37 -23.39
CA LEU A 144 10.34 5.39 -22.34
C LEU A 144 11.73 5.58 -21.70
N LEU A 145 12.47 4.50 -21.44
CA LEU A 145 13.84 4.53 -20.93
C LEU A 145 14.78 5.19 -21.95
N ALA A 146 14.75 4.73 -23.21
CA ALA A 146 15.58 5.28 -24.28
C ALA A 146 15.31 6.77 -24.54
N GLY A 147 14.06 7.20 -24.36
CA GLY A 147 13.64 8.60 -24.46
C GLY A 147 13.88 9.44 -23.19
N GLY A 148 14.49 8.87 -22.14
CA GLY A 148 14.76 9.57 -20.87
C GLY A 148 13.49 10.02 -20.15
N LYS A 149 12.38 9.30 -20.33
CA LYS A 149 11.07 9.62 -19.72
C LYS A 149 10.83 8.86 -18.43
N VAL A 150 11.55 7.76 -18.18
CA VAL A 150 11.46 6.98 -16.95
C VAL A 150 12.84 6.56 -16.49
N SER A 151 12.95 6.21 -15.22
CA SER A 151 14.17 5.67 -14.60
C SER A 151 13.83 4.45 -13.74
N PHE A 152 14.82 3.59 -13.50
CA PHE A 152 14.68 2.47 -12.55
C PHE A 152 14.49 2.98 -11.12
N GLU A 153 15.17 4.06 -10.79
CA GLU A 153 15.12 4.73 -9.50
C GLU A 153 14.36 6.06 -9.59
N TYR A 154 14.44 6.87 -8.55
CA TYR A 154 13.76 8.16 -8.42
C TYR A 154 14.54 9.36 -9.02
N ASP A 155 15.54 9.13 -9.88
CA ASP A 155 16.40 10.18 -10.45
C ASP A 155 15.62 11.28 -11.19
N LEU A 156 14.51 10.89 -11.83
CA LEU A 156 13.61 11.79 -12.55
C LEU A 156 12.37 12.20 -11.72
N GLY A 157 12.32 11.80 -10.44
CA GLY A 157 11.18 12.00 -9.55
C GLY A 157 10.22 10.81 -9.51
N TRP A 158 9.36 10.80 -8.49
CA TRP A 158 8.39 9.72 -8.21
C TRP A 158 7.58 9.31 -9.43
N GLU A 159 7.00 10.28 -10.15
CA GLU A 159 6.13 10.01 -11.29
C GLU A 159 6.85 9.45 -12.53
N HIS A 160 8.18 9.37 -12.50
CA HIS A 160 9.01 8.84 -13.57
C HIS A 160 9.69 7.52 -13.21
N SER A 161 9.54 7.01 -11.98
CA SER A 161 10.04 5.69 -11.60
C SER A 161 9.20 4.59 -12.26
N ILE A 162 9.88 3.59 -12.84
CA ILE A 162 9.22 2.40 -13.43
C ILE A 162 8.40 1.65 -12.36
N SER A 163 8.95 1.55 -11.15
CA SER A 163 8.31 0.92 -10.00
C SER A 163 6.98 1.61 -9.65
N GLU A 164 6.96 2.94 -9.68
CA GLU A 164 5.75 3.73 -9.41
C GLU A 164 4.70 3.61 -10.53
N ILE A 165 5.15 3.53 -11.79
CA ILE A 165 4.25 3.25 -12.93
C ILE A 165 3.61 1.87 -12.77
N PHE A 166 4.40 0.86 -12.38
CA PHE A 166 3.89 -0.47 -12.12
C PHE A 166 2.85 -0.45 -10.98
N ALA A 167 3.16 0.20 -9.87
CA ALA A 167 2.28 0.27 -8.72
C ALA A 167 0.95 0.97 -9.04
N GLU A 168 0.99 2.08 -9.78
CA GLU A 168 -0.21 2.76 -10.24
C GLU A 168 -1.02 1.93 -11.25
N ASP A 169 -0.36 1.23 -12.18
CA ASP A 169 -1.03 0.35 -13.12
C ASP A 169 -1.72 -0.84 -12.42
N TYR A 170 -1.09 -1.38 -11.36
CA TYR A 170 -1.67 -2.43 -10.51
C TYR A 170 -2.90 -1.93 -9.76
N VAL A 171 -2.89 -0.71 -9.23
CA VAL A 171 -4.09 -0.09 -8.63
C VAL A 171 -5.22 -0.01 -9.66
N GLN A 172 -4.93 0.50 -10.86
CA GLN A 172 -5.91 0.67 -11.94
C GLN A 172 -6.46 -0.66 -12.48
N LEU A 173 -5.73 -1.77 -12.30
CA LEU A 173 -6.20 -3.11 -12.64
C LEU A 173 -7.35 -3.57 -11.72
N HIS A 174 -7.33 -3.15 -10.46
CA HIS A 174 -8.20 -3.68 -9.41
C HIS A 174 -9.29 -2.70 -8.95
N MET A 175 -9.10 -1.40 -9.18
CA MET A 175 -10.09 -0.39 -8.81
C MET A 175 -10.08 0.81 -9.75
N ARG A 176 -11.19 1.56 -9.72
CA ARG A 176 -11.27 2.88 -10.34
C ARG A 176 -10.80 3.92 -9.31
N SER A 177 -9.67 4.54 -9.59
CA SER A 177 -9.15 5.70 -8.85
C SER A 177 -8.54 6.70 -9.83
N GLN A 178 -8.22 7.89 -9.34
CA GLN A 178 -7.38 8.80 -10.09
C GLN A 178 -6.00 8.15 -10.29
N TYR A 179 -5.47 8.23 -11.52
CA TYR A 179 -4.13 7.77 -11.82
C TYR A 179 -3.11 8.82 -11.35
N GLY A 180 -2.13 8.40 -10.55
CA GLY A 180 -1.19 9.31 -9.88
C GLY A 180 -0.19 9.97 -10.84
N ILE A 181 0.18 9.30 -11.93
CA ILE A 181 1.19 9.78 -12.88
C ILE A 181 0.51 10.64 -13.94
N ARG A 182 0.79 11.95 -13.92
CA ARG A 182 0.02 12.94 -14.69
C ARG A 182 0.47 13.07 -16.15
N TRP A 183 1.75 12.85 -16.43
CA TRP A 183 2.31 12.98 -17.78
C TRP A 183 2.07 11.73 -18.64
N LEU A 184 1.81 10.59 -17.99
CA LEU A 184 1.59 9.31 -18.64
C LEU A 184 0.11 8.94 -18.58
N ARG A 185 -0.48 8.56 -19.71
CA ARG A 185 -1.86 8.08 -19.71
C ARG A 185 -1.97 6.82 -18.84
N GLY A 186 -3.04 6.75 -18.04
CA GLY A 186 -3.37 5.53 -17.29
C GLY A 186 -3.52 4.29 -18.20
N PRO A 187 -3.39 3.08 -17.64
CA PRO A 187 -3.32 1.86 -18.45
C PRO A 187 -4.64 1.60 -19.17
N GLY A 188 -4.55 1.44 -20.49
CA GLY A 188 -5.67 0.97 -21.31
C GLY A 188 -5.95 -0.54 -21.14
N PRO A 189 -6.98 -1.07 -21.82
CA PRO A 189 -7.33 -2.49 -21.74
C PRO A 189 -6.18 -3.44 -22.09
N GLY A 190 -5.35 -3.12 -23.10
CA GLY A 190 -4.21 -3.94 -23.51
C GLY A 190 -3.14 -4.06 -22.41
N ILE A 191 -2.76 -2.94 -21.81
CA ILE A 191 -1.77 -2.90 -20.71
C ILE A 191 -2.31 -3.67 -19.49
N LYS A 192 -3.60 -3.48 -19.14
CA LYS A 192 -4.24 -4.23 -18.05
C LYS A 192 -4.31 -5.73 -18.33
N ALA A 193 -4.51 -6.14 -19.58
CA ALA A 193 -4.52 -7.55 -19.96
C ALA A 193 -3.13 -8.18 -19.83
N ALA A 194 -2.10 -7.46 -20.30
CA ALA A 194 -0.71 -7.88 -20.17
C ALA A 194 -0.27 -8.04 -18.71
N LEU A 195 -0.54 -7.02 -17.88
CA LEU A 195 -0.26 -7.06 -16.44
C LEU A 195 -0.98 -8.22 -15.75
N ARG A 196 -2.26 -8.46 -16.08
CA ARG A 196 -3.02 -9.60 -15.55
C ARG A 196 -2.40 -10.94 -15.94
N SER A 197 -1.86 -11.05 -17.15
CA SER A 197 -1.21 -12.25 -17.66
C SER A 197 0.05 -12.54 -16.84
N ASP A 198 0.93 -11.56 -16.69
CA ASP A 198 2.17 -11.72 -15.92
C ASP A 198 1.91 -12.07 -14.45
N LEU A 199 0.92 -11.42 -13.81
CA LEU A 199 0.58 -11.68 -12.42
C LEU A 199 -0.01 -13.07 -12.15
N ARG A 200 -0.58 -13.75 -13.17
CA ARG A 200 -1.21 -15.07 -13.03
C ARG A 200 -0.29 -16.23 -13.39
N ASN A 201 0.72 -15.98 -14.21
CA ASN A 201 1.60 -17.00 -14.76
C ASN A 201 2.91 -17.13 -13.95
N ARG A 202 3.01 -16.45 -12.81
CA ARG A 202 4.12 -16.46 -11.86
C ARG A 202 3.59 -16.53 -10.45
#